data_AF-A0AAN4VWB6-F1
#
_entry.id   AF-A0AAN4VWB6-F1
#
_cell.length_a   1.000
_cell.length_b   1.000
_cell.length_c   1.000
_cell.angle_alpha   90.00
_cell.angle_beta   90.00
_cell.angle_gamma   90.00
#
_symmetry.space_group_name_H-M   'P 1'
#
loop_
_entity.id
_entity.type
_entity.pdbx_description
1 polymer ?
#
loop_
_entity_poly.entity_id
_entity_poly.type
_entity_poly.pdbx_seq_one_letter_code
_entity_poly.pdbx_strand_id
1 'polypeptide(L)'
;MRNFNHHIGLDLPQAGHVKKKIACPSCGKKAKFVRYYNFEKDEYLPEQYGRCDRQESCGYHLIPEKSFWIKKPDPPILKRAANEETPKKFIPKPKHTLPTHLCHSSLHGQDNFTKGIQQLFGNRAAQKVLNNFLIGTSPLWQGATIFWQMDADLRLKAGKVMQYGQDLKRVKTNGHSRINWVHSLLKKEDKLNPNFELEQCFFGEHQLHQIGTHDEIVITESAKNAVLGWLWMPQYIWLSSEGANGLKIEKCSPLLGRTVYLLPDFSEQCRADWYEKGHEIAQHLHINFRLLQIGETINDGSDIADLILNDAQVCDRIQYINKSIDVDYFKALCPPGRPIEDQFLFFIKYFKGDEAKAYDVLSQIYSSPPF
;
A
#
# COMPACT_ATOMS: atom_id res chain seq x y z
N MET A 1 -25.16 8.14 -4.64
CA MET A 1 -24.76 7.26 -5.77
C MET A 1 -24.95 8.03 -7.06
N ARG A 2 -23.88 8.37 -7.78
CA ARG A 2 -23.96 8.83 -9.17
C ARG A 2 -23.42 7.71 -10.04
N ASN A 3 -24.32 6.94 -10.64
CA ASN A 3 -23.98 5.97 -11.68
C ASN A 3 -23.56 6.76 -12.93
N PHE A 4 -22.26 6.82 -13.21
CA PHE A 4 -21.83 7.12 -14.57
C PHE A 4 -21.82 5.80 -15.35
N ASN A 5 -22.94 5.48 -15.99
CA ASN A 5 -22.94 4.55 -17.11
C ASN A 5 -22.10 5.18 -18.22
N HIS A 6 -20.82 4.81 -18.31
CA HIS A 6 -19.99 5.21 -19.43
C HIS A 6 -20.24 4.21 -20.56
N HIS A 7 -21.16 4.56 -21.44
CA HIS A 7 -21.49 3.83 -22.67
C HIS A 7 -20.33 3.83 -23.69
N ILE A 8 -19.27 4.58 -23.42
CA ILE A 8 -18.04 4.64 -24.21
C ILE A 8 -16.88 4.14 -23.34
N GLY A 9 -16.07 3.22 -23.83
CA GLY A 9 -14.92 2.67 -23.10
C GLY A 9 -13.85 2.12 -24.03
N LEU A 10 -12.67 1.80 -23.51
CA LEU A 10 -11.66 1.10 -24.30
C LEU A 10 -12.19 -0.30 -24.67
N ASP A 11 -11.96 -0.72 -25.90
CA ASP A 11 -12.35 -2.02 -26.45
C ASP A 11 -11.57 -3.18 -25.79
N LEU A 12 -11.97 -3.52 -24.57
CA LEU A 12 -11.42 -4.57 -23.72
C LEU A 12 -12.26 -5.86 -23.82
N PRO A 13 -11.69 -7.04 -23.52
CA PRO A 13 -12.41 -8.31 -23.68
C PRO A 13 -13.70 -8.37 -22.86
N GLN A 14 -14.83 -8.58 -23.53
CA GLN A 14 -16.15 -8.83 -22.93
C GLN A 14 -16.79 -10.04 -23.63
N ALA A 15 -17.70 -10.74 -22.94
CA ALA A 15 -18.35 -11.93 -23.49
C ALA A 15 -19.17 -11.56 -24.74
N GLY A 16 -18.85 -12.15 -25.89
CA GLY A 16 -19.58 -11.96 -27.15
C GLY A 16 -19.02 -10.88 -28.11
N HIS A 17 -17.99 -10.13 -27.73
CA HIS A 17 -17.39 -9.07 -28.57
C HIS A 17 -15.94 -9.40 -28.95
N VAL A 18 -15.62 -9.37 -30.25
CA VAL A 18 -14.27 -9.68 -30.76
C VAL A 18 -13.47 -8.39 -30.94
N LYS A 19 -12.53 -8.14 -30.04
CA LYS A 19 -11.67 -6.94 -30.07
C LYS A 19 -10.88 -6.82 -31.38
N LYS A 20 -10.72 -5.60 -31.89
CA LYS A 20 -9.90 -5.30 -33.08
C LYS A 20 -8.78 -4.32 -32.73
N LYS A 21 -7.55 -4.83 -32.60
CA LYS A 21 -6.36 -3.98 -32.40
C LYS A 21 -5.80 -3.52 -33.75
N ILE A 22 -5.47 -2.23 -33.86
CA ILE A 22 -4.89 -1.65 -35.07
C ILE A 22 -3.44 -1.17 -34.83
N ALA A 23 -2.82 -0.61 -35.87
CA ALA A 23 -1.53 0.05 -35.74
C ALA A 23 -1.65 1.33 -34.90
N CYS A 24 -0.68 1.58 -34.03
CA CYS A 24 -0.66 2.81 -33.24
C CYS A 24 -0.38 4.02 -34.15
N PRO A 25 -1.19 5.09 -34.10
CA PRO A 25 -0.97 6.28 -34.92
C PRO A 25 0.31 7.04 -34.53
N SER A 26 0.79 6.87 -33.29
CA SER A 26 2.02 7.51 -32.81
C SER A 26 3.29 6.72 -33.15
N CYS A 27 3.33 5.40 -32.92
CA CYS A 27 4.56 4.60 -33.12
C CYS A 27 4.52 3.63 -34.31
N GLY A 28 3.42 3.56 -35.07
CA GLY A 28 3.26 2.72 -36.25
C GLY A 28 3.25 1.20 -36.01
N LYS A 29 3.41 0.74 -34.76
CA LYS A 29 3.45 -0.70 -34.45
C LYS A 29 2.06 -1.32 -34.60
N LYS A 30 1.97 -2.36 -35.44
CA LYS A 30 0.74 -3.12 -35.73
C LYS A 30 0.19 -3.83 -34.49
N ALA A 31 -1.14 -3.89 -34.36
CA ALA A 31 -1.89 -4.60 -33.32
C ALA A 31 -1.53 -4.21 -31.86
N LYS A 32 -1.15 -2.94 -31.64
CA LYS A 32 -0.78 -2.41 -30.32
C LYS A 32 -1.68 -1.27 -29.86
N PHE A 33 -2.68 -0.89 -30.65
CA PHE A 33 -3.58 0.21 -30.34
C PHE A 33 -5.00 -0.30 -30.09
N VAL A 34 -5.54 0.05 -28.91
CA VAL A 34 -6.90 -0.27 -28.46
C VAL A 34 -7.75 0.99 -28.59
N ARG A 35 -8.79 0.96 -29.41
CA ARG A 35 -9.66 2.11 -29.67
C ARG A 35 -10.74 2.26 -28.60
N TYR A 36 -11.28 3.46 -28.45
CA TYR A 36 -12.53 3.67 -27.73
C TYR A 36 -13.72 3.19 -28.57
N TYR A 37 -14.64 2.50 -27.91
CA TYR A 37 -15.84 1.91 -28.46
C TYR A 37 -17.08 2.44 -27.75
N ASN A 38 -18.11 2.77 -28.51
CA ASN A 38 -19.43 3.10 -27.98
C ASN A 38 -20.30 1.84 -27.96
N PHE A 39 -20.50 1.28 -26.77
CA PHE A 39 -21.26 0.05 -26.54
C PHE A 39 -22.78 0.24 -26.68
N GLU A 40 -23.30 1.47 -26.70
CA GLU A 40 -24.72 1.73 -26.99
C GLU A 40 -25.01 1.78 -28.49
N LYS A 41 -24.09 2.36 -29.26
CA LYS A 41 -24.26 2.57 -30.71
C LYS A 41 -23.58 1.51 -31.57
N ASP A 42 -22.86 0.58 -30.93
CA ASP A 42 -22.10 -0.47 -31.58
C ASP A 42 -21.09 0.07 -32.62
N GLU A 43 -20.38 1.15 -32.27
CA GLU A 43 -19.46 1.85 -33.18
C GLU A 43 -18.13 2.24 -32.51
N TYR A 44 -17.05 2.24 -33.29
CA TYR A 44 -15.78 2.81 -32.85
C TYR A 44 -15.78 4.32 -32.98
N LEU A 45 -15.22 5.00 -31.99
CA LEU A 45 -14.92 6.42 -32.09
C LEU A 45 -13.82 6.68 -33.15
N PRO A 46 -13.61 7.93 -33.61
CA PRO A 46 -12.57 8.28 -34.58
C PRO A 46 -11.20 7.67 -34.24
N GLU A 47 -10.43 7.31 -35.26
CA GLU A 47 -9.23 6.45 -35.13
C GLU A 47 -8.14 7.01 -34.21
N GLN A 48 -8.12 8.33 -33.99
CA GLN A 48 -7.19 8.94 -33.03
C GLN A 48 -7.48 8.56 -31.58
N TYR A 49 -8.72 8.23 -31.22
CA TYR A 49 -9.10 7.98 -29.82
C TYR A 49 -8.83 6.53 -29.42
N GLY A 50 -7.87 6.35 -28.52
CA GLY A 50 -7.49 5.04 -28.03
C GLY A 50 -6.20 5.07 -27.23
N ARG A 51 -5.70 3.89 -26.87
CA ARG A 51 -4.50 3.71 -26.05
C ARG A 51 -3.54 2.71 -26.70
N CYS A 52 -2.26 3.05 -26.72
CA CYS A 52 -1.19 2.15 -27.09
C CYS A 52 -0.81 1.25 -25.91
N ASP A 53 -0.70 -0.06 -26.16
CA ASP A 53 -0.27 -1.05 -25.16
C ASP A 53 1.20 -0.83 -24.73
N ARG A 54 2.01 -0.19 -25.57
CA ARG A 54 3.41 0.14 -25.29
C ARG A 54 3.51 1.39 -24.41
N GLN A 55 3.01 1.32 -23.19
CA GLN A 55 2.91 2.48 -22.30
C GLN A 55 4.29 3.09 -22.01
N GLU A 56 5.28 2.27 -21.66
CA GLU A 56 6.63 2.75 -21.31
C GLU A 56 7.46 3.26 -22.50
N SER A 57 7.14 2.84 -23.73
CA SER A 57 7.96 3.18 -24.92
C SER A 57 7.23 3.99 -25.99
N CYS A 58 5.94 4.23 -25.84
CA CYS A 58 5.14 5.04 -26.76
C CYS A 58 4.20 5.98 -26.02
N GLY A 59 3.60 5.56 -24.90
CA GLY A 59 2.78 6.41 -24.03
C GLY A 59 1.47 6.94 -24.65
N TYR A 60 1.22 6.72 -25.94
CA TYR A 60 0.10 7.33 -26.64
C TYR A 60 -1.25 6.90 -26.06
N HIS A 61 -2.00 7.85 -25.51
CA HIS A 61 -3.38 7.69 -25.06
C HIS A 61 -4.14 8.98 -25.32
N LEU A 62 -5.11 8.94 -26.23
CA LEU A 62 -5.99 10.06 -26.50
C LEU A 62 -7.41 9.72 -26.05
N ILE A 63 -7.92 10.47 -25.08
CA ILE A 63 -9.25 10.29 -24.49
C ILE A 63 -10.26 11.15 -25.28
N PRO A 64 -11.44 10.61 -25.64
CA PRO A 64 -12.50 11.38 -26.30
C PRO A 64 -12.92 12.62 -25.50
N GLU A 65 -13.19 13.71 -26.20
CA GLU A 65 -13.67 14.97 -25.60
C GLU A 65 -15.00 14.81 -24.88
N LYS A 66 -15.27 15.67 -23.88
CA LYS A 66 -16.49 15.67 -23.04
C LYS A 66 -17.81 15.67 -23.83
N SER A 67 -17.80 16.16 -25.08
CA SER A 67 -18.93 16.15 -26.02
C SER A 67 -19.44 14.75 -26.40
N PHE A 68 -18.57 13.74 -26.39
CA PHE A 68 -18.95 12.33 -26.61
C PHE A 68 -19.72 11.72 -25.42
N TRP A 69 -19.72 12.39 -24.26
CA TRP A 69 -20.12 11.79 -22.98
C TRP A 69 -21.46 12.31 -22.42
N ILE A 70 -22.22 13.16 -23.13
CA ILE A 70 -23.49 13.72 -22.63
C ILE A 70 -24.58 13.77 -23.70
N LYS A 71 -25.70 13.07 -23.46
CA LYS A 71 -27.04 13.63 -23.15
C LYS A 71 -28.07 12.51 -22.95
N LYS A 72 -28.63 12.39 -21.73
CA LYS A 72 -30.10 12.28 -21.61
C LYS A 72 -30.60 13.68 -21.25
N PRO A 73 -31.72 14.16 -21.84
CA PRO A 73 -32.38 15.34 -21.34
C PRO A 73 -32.92 15.06 -19.93
N ASP A 74 -33.00 16.10 -19.10
CA ASP A 74 -33.63 16.03 -17.80
C ASP A 74 -35.03 15.41 -17.94
N PRO A 75 -35.39 14.41 -17.12
CA PRO A 75 -36.72 13.83 -17.19
C PRO A 75 -37.77 14.90 -16.87
N PRO A 76 -38.91 14.91 -17.58
CA PRO A 76 -39.97 15.88 -17.34
C PRO A 76 -40.46 15.75 -15.89
N ILE A 77 -40.67 16.91 -15.25
CA ILE A 77 -41.20 17.03 -13.89
C ILE A 77 -42.63 16.47 -13.88
N LEU A 78 -42.78 15.18 -13.62
CA LEU A 78 -44.04 14.58 -13.21
C LEU A 78 -44.17 14.81 -11.70
N LYS A 79 -45.12 15.66 -11.31
CA LYS A 79 -45.59 15.77 -9.92
C LYS A 79 -46.05 14.38 -9.48
N ARG A 80 -45.20 13.63 -8.78
CA ARG A 80 -45.58 12.39 -8.12
C ARG A 80 -46.05 12.72 -6.71
N ALA A 81 -47.30 12.35 -6.44
CA ALA A 81 -47.89 12.36 -5.12
C ALA A 81 -46.95 11.64 -4.14
N ALA A 82 -46.83 12.20 -2.94
CA ALA A 82 -46.02 11.67 -1.86
C ALA A 82 -46.48 10.26 -1.50
N ASN A 83 -45.76 9.25 -1.99
CA ASN A 83 -45.67 7.97 -1.33
C ASN A 83 -44.30 7.95 -0.64
N GLU A 84 -44.33 7.93 0.68
CA GLU A 84 -43.17 7.73 1.54
C GLU A 84 -42.55 6.36 1.23
N GLU A 85 -41.62 6.31 0.29
CA GLU A 85 -40.70 5.18 0.18
C GLU A 85 -39.71 5.30 1.34
N THR A 86 -39.93 4.48 2.38
CA THR A 86 -38.98 4.22 3.46
C THR A 86 -37.57 4.03 2.89
N PRO A 87 -36.51 4.57 3.54
CA PRO A 87 -35.15 4.46 3.04
C PRO A 87 -34.81 2.98 2.81
N LYS A 88 -34.48 2.62 1.57
CA LYS A 88 -33.89 1.31 1.28
C LYS A 88 -32.64 1.19 2.15
N LYS A 89 -32.72 0.37 3.20
CA LYS A 89 -31.59 0.05 4.07
C LYS A 89 -30.44 -0.37 3.17
N PHE A 90 -29.35 0.39 3.18
CA PHE A 90 -28.08 -0.08 2.63
C PHE A 90 -27.69 -1.31 3.42
N ILE A 91 -27.90 -2.50 2.85
CA ILE A 91 -27.34 -3.73 3.40
C ILE A 91 -25.87 -3.70 3.00
N PRO A 92 -24.91 -3.52 3.93
CA PRO A 92 -23.50 -3.59 3.59
C PRO A 92 -23.26 -4.96 2.94
N LYS A 93 -22.64 -4.98 1.76
CA LYS A 93 -22.14 -6.25 1.22
C LYS A 93 -21.23 -6.89 2.28
N PRO A 94 -21.33 -8.21 2.53
CA PRO A 94 -20.45 -8.88 3.48
C PRO A 94 -19.00 -8.65 3.05
N LYS A 95 -18.20 -8.04 3.93
CA LYS A 95 -16.77 -7.84 3.70
C LYS A 95 -16.11 -9.20 3.70
N HIS A 96 -15.71 -9.71 2.54
CA HIS A 96 -14.98 -10.98 2.49
C HIS A 96 -13.63 -10.83 3.19
N THR A 97 -13.28 -11.84 3.98
CA THR A 97 -12.04 -11.90 4.76
C THR A 97 -11.41 -13.26 4.57
N LEU A 98 -10.08 -13.29 4.63
CA LEU A 98 -9.32 -14.53 4.74
C LEU A 98 -9.31 -14.99 6.21
N PRO A 99 -9.18 -16.31 6.47
CA PRO A 99 -9.00 -16.79 7.84
C PRO A 99 -7.68 -16.29 8.45
N THR A 100 -7.75 -15.63 9.61
CA THR A 100 -6.58 -14.99 10.25
C THR A 100 -5.45 -15.97 10.58
N HIS A 101 -5.78 -17.25 10.83
CA HIS A 101 -4.77 -18.28 11.12
C HIS A 101 -3.74 -18.43 9.99
N LEU A 102 -4.12 -18.16 8.73
CA LEU A 102 -3.19 -18.20 7.58
C LEU A 102 -2.03 -17.21 7.75
N CYS A 103 -2.33 -16.04 8.32
CA CYS A 103 -1.32 -15.04 8.64
C CYS A 103 -0.42 -15.57 9.75
N HIS A 104 -0.99 -15.87 10.93
CA HIS A 104 -0.23 -16.27 12.11
C HIS A 104 0.65 -17.50 11.88
N SER A 105 0.16 -18.51 11.16
CA SER A 105 0.94 -19.73 10.86
C SER A 105 2.15 -19.48 9.96
N SER A 106 2.22 -18.31 9.29
CA SER A 106 3.30 -17.97 8.37
C SER A 106 4.36 -17.02 8.97
N LEU A 107 4.15 -16.49 10.18
CA LEU A 107 5.02 -15.50 10.82
C LEU A 107 6.20 -16.16 11.55
N HIS A 108 7.05 -16.88 10.82
CA HIS A 108 8.18 -17.61 11.41
C HIS A 108 9.56 -17.18 10.84
N GLY A 109 9.59 -16.09 10.06
CA GLY A 109 10.82 -15.40 9.65
C GLY A 109 11.76 -16.19 8.76
N GLN A 110 11.24 -17.15 7.99
CA GLN A 110 12.06 -17.96 7.08
C GLN A 110 12.12 -17.43 5.66
N ASP A 111 11.37 -16.37 5.35
CA ASP A 111 11.38 -15.69 4.08
C ASP A 111 12.65 -14.84 3.87
N ASN A 112 12.97 -14.57 2.62
CA ASN A 112 14.20 -13.86 2.26
C ASN A 112 14.18 -12.38 2.65
N PHE A 113 13.00 -11.75 2.72
CA PHE A 113 12.90 -10.35 3.12
C PHE A 113 13.25 -10.19 4.60
N THR A 114 12.66 -11.00 5.49
CA THR A 114 13.02 -11.02 6.92
C THR A 114 14.50 -11.35 7.14
N LYS A 115 15.05 -12.33 6.39
CA LYS A 115 16.48 -12.68 6.45
C LYS A 115 17.38 -11.53 5.96
N GLY A 116 16.97 -10.79 4.94
CA GLY A 116 17.70 -9.61 4.48
C GLY A 116 17.72 -8.48 5.51
N ILE A 117 16.57 -8.20 6.15
CA ILE A 117 16.48 -7.25 7.27
C ILE A 117 17.39 -7.70 8.42
N GLN A 118 17.44 -9.01 8.72
CA GLN A 118 18.31 -9.56 9.75
C GLN A 118 19.79 -9.35 9.44
N GLN A 119 20.21 -9.55 8.19
CA GLN A 119 21.59 -9.35 7.75
C GLN A 119 22.00 -7.87 7.79
N LEU A 120 21.10 -6.97 7.39
CA LEU A 120 21.39 -5.54 7.30
C LEU A 120 21.25 -4.82 8.64
N PHE A 121 20.26 -5.18 9.47
CA PHE A 121 19.86 -4.41 10.65
C PHE A 121 19.82 -5.22 11.96
N GLY A 122 20.14 -6.52 11.89
CA GLY A 122 20.21 -7.41 13.04
C GLY A 122 18.89 -8.09 13.41
N ASN A 123 18.99 -9.08 14.31
CA ASN A 123 17.87 -9.96 14.71
C ASN A 123 16.68 -9.20 15.26
N ARG A 124 16.92 -8.17 16.09
CA ARG A 124 15.85 -7.40 16.74
C ARG A 124 15.06 -6.58 15.72
N ALA A 125 15.72 -5.97 14.74
CA ALA A 125 15.04 -5.27 13.64
C ALA A 125 14.16 -6.24 12.84
N ALA A 126 14.69 -7.43 12.50
CA ALA A 126 13.93 -8.44 11.78
C ALA A 126 12.69 -8.93 12.55
N GLN A 127 12.83 -9.17 13.86
CA GLN A 127 11.69 -9.57 14.71
C GLN A 127 10.63 -8.47 14.83
N LYS A 128 11.06 -7.21 15.01
CA LYS A 128 10.15 -6.06 15.02
C LYS A 128 9.39 -5.94 13.69
N VAL A 129 10.08 -6.03 12.56
CA VAL A 129 9.46 -5.98 11.23
C VAL A 129 8.48 -7.12 11.04
N LEU A 130 8.87 -8.36 11.37
CA LEU A 130 8.02 -9.54 11.24
C LEU A 130 6.70 -9.37 12.01
N ASN A 131 6.76 -8.91 13.25
CA ASN A 131 5.60 -8.76 14.11
C ASN A 131 4.75 -7.52 13.77
N ASN A 132 5.38 -6.35 13.59
CA ASN A 132 4.64 -5.10 13.38
C ASN A 132 4.01 -5.01 11.99
N PHE A 133 4.63 -5.64 10.99
CA PHE A 133 4.15 -5.60 9.60
C PHE A 133 3.55 -6.91 9.11
N LEU A 134 3.43 -7.94 9.97
CA LEU A 134 2.86 -9.24 9.61
C LEU A 134 3.54 -9.83 8.36
N ILE A 135 4.86 -9.98 8.41
CA ILE A 135 5.62 -10.55 7.29
C ILE A 135 5.59 -12.08 7.38
N GLY A 136 4.93 -12.70 6.40
CA GLY A 136 4.78 -14.16 6.32
C GLY A 136 5.79 -14.83 5.40
N THR A 137 5.97 -16.14 5.59
CA THR A 137 6.68 -17.00 4.63
C THR A 137 5.69 -17.81 3.80
N SER A 138 5.85 -17.79 2.46
CA SER A 138 5.03 -18.59 1.56
C SER A 138 5.75 -19.87 1.14
N PRO A 139 5.05 -21.01 1.03
CA PRO A 139 5.61 -22.23 0.46
C PRO A 139 5.67 -22.21 -1.08
N LEU A 140 5.10 -21.18 -1.74
CA LEU A 140 5.01 -21.13 -3.21
C LEU A 140 6.37 -21.17 -3.90
N TRP A 141 7.35 -20.47 -3.32
CA TRP A 141 8.75 -20.52 -3.74
C TRP A 141 9.63 -20.52 -2.49
N GLN A 142 10.81 -21.15 -2.58
CA GLN A 142 11.74 -21.18 -1.46
C GLN A 142 12.12 -19.76 -1.01
N GLY A 143 11.81 -19.42 0.25
CA GLY A 143 12.07 -18.09 0.81
C GLY A 143 11.14 -16.98 0.32
N ALA A 144 9.99 -17.31 -0.29
CA ALA A 144 9.01 -16.31 -0.70
C ALA A 144 8.40 -15.58 0.49
N THR A 145 8.23 -14.26 0.35
CA THR A 145 7.66 -13.39 1.37
C THR A 145 6.17 -13.18 1.10
N ILE A 146 5.36 -13.12 2.17
CA ILE A 146 3.98 -12.68 2.14
C ILE A 146 3.88 -11.33 2.86
N PHE A 147 3.39 -10.32 2.16
CA PHE A 147 2.96 -9.06 2.76
C PHE A 147 1.46 -9.16 3.05
N TRP A 148 1.12 -9.46 4.30
CA TRP A 148 -0.27 -9.57 4.72
C TRP A 148 -0.93 -8.19 4.83
N GLN A 149 -2.17 -8.09 4.36
CA GLN A 149 -2.98 -6.89 4.45
C GLN A 149 -4.11 -7.17 5.42
N MET A 150 -4.01 -6.60 6.62
CA MET A 150 -5.01 -6.64 7.67
C MET A 150 -5.52 -5.22 7.90
N ASP A 151 -6.84 -5.05 7.93
CA ASP A 151 -7.45 -3.73 8.07
C ASP A 151 -7.45 -3.22 9.53
N ALA A 152 -7.87 -1.98 9.74
CA ALA A 152 -7.93 -1.35 11.06
C ALA A 152 -8.91 -2.06 12.05
N ASP A 153 -9.82 -2.90 11.54
CA ASP A 153 -10.73 -3.74 12.34
C ASP A 153 -10.12 -5.14 12.61
N LEU A 154 -8.83 -5.33 12.32
CA LEU A 154 -8.08 -6.58 12.46
C LEU A 154 -8.61 -7.74 11.60
N ARG A 155 -9.27 -7.43 10.48
CA ARG A 155 -9.74 -8.44 9.53
C ARG A 155 -8.67 -8.68 8.47
N LEU A 156 -8.32 -9.95 8.24
CA LEU A 156 -7.36 -10.30 7.20
C LEU A 156 -8.03 -10.16 5.82
N LYS A 157 -7.54 -9.23 5.01
CA LYS A 157 -8.15 -8.84 3.72
C LYS A 157 -7.49 -9.49 2.52
N ALA A 158 -6.15 -9.55 2.52
CA ALA A 158 -5.37 -10.08 1.43
C ALA A 158 -3.96 -10.48 1.88
N GLY A 159 -3.23 -11.18 1.02
CA GLY A 159 -1.81 -11.46 1.20
C GLY A 159 -1.11 -11.46 -0.14
N LYS A 160 -0.08 -10.63 -0.31
CA LYS A 160 0.70 -10.54 -1.54
C LYS A 160 1.96 -11.37 -1.39
N VAL A 161 2.07 -12.45 -2.18
CA VAL A 161 3.27 -13.28 -2.24
C VAL A 161 4.25 -12.64 -3.22
N MET A 162 5.49 -12.42 -2.80
CA MET A 162 6.54 -11.86 -3.64
C MET A 162 7.89 -12.53 -3.34
N GLN A 163 8.64 -12.88 -4.39
CA GLN A 163 9.99 -13.40 -4.22
C GLN A 163 11.02 -12.27 -4.10
N TYR A 164 11.75 -12.28 -3.00
CA TYR A 164 12.90 -11.42 -2.76
C TYR A 164 14.20 -12.23 -2.70
N GLY A 165 15.33 -11.60 -3.02
CA GLY A 165 16.65 -11.99 -2.55
C GLY A 165 16.87 -11.47 -1.13
N GLN A 166 17.91 -11.97 -0.45
CA GLN A 166 18.30 -11.47 0.87
C GLN A 166 18.97 -10.08 0.80
N ASP A 167 19.31 -9.62 -0.41
CA ASP A 167 19.71 -8.24 -0.72
C ASP A 167 18.50 -7.28 -0.80
N LEU A 168 17.31 -7.73 -0.41
CA LEU A 168 16.03 -7.01 -0.48
C LEU A 168 15.64 -6.57 -1.90
N LYS A 169 16.22 -7.17 -2.94
CA LYS A 169 15.80 -6.95 -4.33
C LYS A 169 14.78 -7.98 -4.77
N ARG A 170 13.82 -7.55 -5.58
CA ARG A 170 12.79 -8.44 -6.15
C ARG A 170 13.43 -9.40 -7.16
N VAL A 171 13.14 -10.69 -7.03
CA VAL A 171 13.57 -11.68 -8.03
C VAL A 171 12.68 -11.57 -9.27
N LYS A 172 13.32 -11.33 -10.42
CA LYS A 172 12.66 -11.26 -11.73
C LYS A 172 12.92 -12.55 -12.51
N THR A 173 11.92 -13.03 -13.22
CA THR A 173 12.03 -14.13 -14.19
C THR A 173 11.42 -13.66 -15.50
N ASN A 174 12.18 -13.77 -16.60
CA ASN A 174 11.78 -13.27 -17.92
C ASN A 174 11.33 -11.79 -17.89
N GLY A 175 12.03 -10.95 -17.12
CA GLY A 175 11.70 -9.52 -16.97
C GLY A 175 10.57 -9.19 -16.00
N HIS A 176 9.82 -10.18 -15.50
CA HIS A 176 8.69 -9.97 -14.59
C HIS A 176 9.01 -10.37 -13.16
N SER A 177 8.57 -9.58 -12.18
CA SER A 177 8.70 -9.94 -10.77
C SER A 177 7.84 -11.17 -10.45
N ARG A 178 8.37 -12.10 -9.65
CA ARG A 178 7.57 -13.25 -9.17
C ARG A 178 6.61 -12.79 -8.08
N ILE A 179 5.37 -12.56 -8.48
CA ILE A 179 4.28 -12.08 -7.62
C ILE A 179 3.08 -13.02 -7.75
N ASN A 180 2.41 -13.30 -6.64
CA ASN A 180 1.12 -13.98 -6.61
C ASN A 180 0.27 -13.42 -5.45
N TRP A 181 -0.98 -13.85 -5.37
CA TRP A 181 -1.88 -13.47 -4.28
C TRP A 181 -2.41 -14.72 -3.57
N VAL A 182 -2.46 -14.66 -2.24
CA VAL A 182 -2.92 -15.78 -1.41
C VAL A 182 -4.32 -16.23 -1.80
N HIS A 183 -5.26 -15.29 -2.02
CA HIS A 183 -6.62 -15.65 -2.42
C HIS A 183 -6.66 -16.41 -3.76
N SER A 184 -5.80 -16.05 -4.72
CA SER A 184 -5.68 -16.75 -6.01
C SER A 184 -5.16 -18.17 -5.84
N LEU A 185 -4.18 -18.36 -4.95
CA LEU A 185 -3.66 -19.69 -4.60
C LEU A 185 -4.74 -20.54 -3.93
N LEU A 186 -5.44 -20.00 -2.93
CA LEU A 186 -6.49 -20.73 -2.22
C LEU A 186 -7.67 -21.09 -3.11
N LYS A 187 -8.08 -20.20 -4.03
CA LYS A 187 -9.11 -20.53 -5.04
C LYS A 187 -8.66 -21.67 -5.96
N LYS A 188 -7.39 -21.66 -6.38
CA LYS A 188 -6.83 -22.73 -7.23
C LYS A 188 -6.78 -24.07 -6.49
N GLU A 189 -6.60 -24.05 -5.18
CA GLU A 189 -6.58 -25.23 -4.31
C GLU A 189 -7.96 -25.63 -3.76
N ASP A 190 -9.03 -24.97 -4.19
CA ASP A 190 -10.40 -25.17 -3.69
C ASP A 190 -10.54 -24.98 -2.15
N LYS A 191 -9.70 -24.13 -1.58
CA LYS A 191 -9.66 -23.76 -0.14
C LYS A 191 -10.33 -22.41 0.15
N LEU A 192 -10.86 -21.74 -0.86
CA LEU A 192 -11.53 -20.46 -0.73
C LEU A 192 -12.74 -20.42 -1.67
N ASN A 193 -13.84 -19.86 -1.18
CA ASN A 193 -15.07 -19.70 -1.95
C ASN A 193 -14.77 -19.07 -3.32
N PRO A 194 -15.21 -19.66 -4.45
CA PRO A 194 -14.99 -19.10 -5.78
C PRO A 194 -15.56 -17.68 -5.93
N ASN A 195 -16.64 -17.38 -5.21
CA ASN A 195 -17.30 -16.07 -5.15
C ASN A 195 -16.62 -15.08 -4.19
N PHE A 196 -15.46 -15.41 -3.61
CA PHE A 196 -14.68 -14.46 -2.84
C PHE A 196 -14.31 -13.23 -3.70
N GLU A 197 -14.89 -12.09 -3.35
CA GLU A 197 -14.54 -10.77 -3.87
C GLU A 197 -13.38 -10.20 -3.06
N LEU A 198 -12.28 -9.87 -3.72
CA LEU A 198 -11.11 -9.24 -3.09
C LEU A 198 -11.43 -7.79 -2.71
N GLU A 199 -11.21 -7.45 -1.44
CA GLU A 199 -11.30 -6.09 -0.92
C GLU A 199 -9.98 -5.78 -0.21
N GLN A 200 -9.10 -5.00 -0.83
CA GLN A 200 -7.78 -4.71 -0.27
C GLN A 200 -7.81 -3.50 0.66
N CYS A 201 -7.07 -3.57 1.76
CA CYS A 201 -6.76 -2.45 2.64
C CYS A 201 -5.31 -1.97 2.40
N PHE A 202 -4.83 -0.94 3.10
CA PHE A 202 -3.40 -0.63 3.06
C PHE A 202 -2.59 -1.75 3.73
N PHE A 203 -1.37 -1.98 3.24
CA PHE A 203 -0.40 -2.77 4.00
C PHE A 203 0.04 -1.96 5.23
N GLY A 204 0.06 -2.59 6.40
CA GLY A 204 0.32 -1.92 7.68
C GLY A 204 -0.90 -1.26 8.35
N GLU A 205 -2.10 -1.33 7.74
CA GLU A 205 -3.30 -0.63 8.22
C GLU A 205 -3.76 -1.08 9.61
N HIS A 206 -3.53 -2.35 9.98
CA HIS A 206 -3.83 -2.89 11.31
C HIS A 206 -3.17 -2.11 12.45
N GLN A 207 -2.08 -1.39 12.17
CA GLN A 207 -1.43 -0.52 13.16
C GLN A 207 -2.36 0.63 13.59
N LEU A 208 -3.34 1.02 12.78
CA LEU A 208 -4.33 2.04 13.14
C LEU A 208 -5.33 1.60 14.21
N HIS A 209 -5.39 0.30 14.53
CA HIS A 209 -6.35 -0.26 15.49
C HIS A 209 -6.15 0.26 16.92
N GLN A 210 -4.89 0.45 17.34
CA GLN A 210 -4.51 0.75 18.73
C GLN A 210 -4.05 2.19 18.94
N ILE A 211 -4.05 3.01 17.89
CA ILE A 211 -3.33 4.29 17.88
C ILE A 211 -4.31 5.47 17.87
N GLY A 212 -4.02 6.46 18.72
CA GLY A 212 -4.76 7.73 18.82
C GLY A 212 -4.79 8.51 17.51
N THR A 213 -5.63 9.54 17.44
CA THR A 213 -5.87 10.34 16.22
C THR A 213 -4.75 11.33 15.89
N HIS A 214 -3.70 11.42 16.71
CA HIS A 214 -2.63 12.42 16.59
C HIS A 214 -1.41 11.93 15.81
N ASP A 215 -1.28 10.62 15.60
CA ASP A 215 -0.13 10.03 14.93
C ASP A 215 -0.19 10.26 13.42
N GLU A 216 0.89 10.81 12.90
CA GLU A 216 1.05 11.14 11.49
C GLU A 216 1.32 9.88 10.66
N ILE A 217 0.66 9.79 9.51
CA ILE A 217 0.74 8.62 8.63
C ILE A 217 1.61 8.96 7.43
N VAL A 218 2.48 8.03 7.03
CA VAL A 218 3.20 8.09 5.75
C VAL A 218 2.72 6.94 4.86
N ILE A 219 2.26 7.25 3.65
CA ILE A 219 1.86 6.26 2.65
C ILE A 219 2.91 6.20 1.55
N THR A 220 3.42 5.00 1.31
CA THR A 220 4.40 4.69 0.25
C THR A 220 3.81 3.75 -0.80
N GLU A 221 4.50 3.61 -1.94
CA GLU A 221 4.01 2.74 -3.02
C GLU A 221 4.08 1.24 -2.67
N SER A 222 5.08 0.80 -1.91
CA SER A 222 5.33 -0.63 -1.69
C SER A 222 5.60 -0.99 -0.23
N ALA A 223 5.28 -2.22 0.18
CA ALA A 223 5.55 -2.72 1.52
C ALA A 223 7.03 -2.59 1.91
N LYS A 224 7.97 -2.81 0.98
CA LYS A 224 9.41 -2.59 1.21
C LYS A 224 9.68 -1.16 1.71
N ASN A 225 9.06 -0.18 1.07
CA ASN A 225 9.21 1.24 1.37
C ASN A 225 8.61 1.58 2.73
N ALA A 226 7.42 1.05 3.04
CA ALA A 226 6.79 1.22 4.34
C ALA A 226 7.64 0.62 5.48
N VAL A 227 8.14 -0.60 5.31
CA VAL A 227 8.96 -1.28 6.32
C VAL A 227 10.28 -0.54 6.57
N LEU A 228 11.01 -0.19 5.50
CA LEU A 228 12.30 0.50 5.65
C LEU A 228 12.12 1.92 6.16
N GLY A 229 11.10 2.63 5.68
CA GLY A 229 10.71 3.94 6.20
C GLY A 229 10.42 3.90 7.70
N TRP A 230 9.71 2.88 8.18
CA TRP A 230 9.44 2.69 9.61
C TRP A 230 10.70 2.39 10.43
N LEU A 231 11.60 1.57 9.91
CA LEU A 231 12.89 1.32 10.58
C LEU A 231 13.71 2.61 10.70
N TRP A 232 13.65 3.50 9.70
CA TRP A 232 14.36 4.78 9.71
C TRP A 232 13.67 5.84 10.59
N MET A 233 12.35 5.96 10.47
CA MET A 233 11.53 6.96 11.15
C MET A 233 10.32 6.31 11.83
N PRO A 234 10.54 5.64 12.98
CA PRO A 234 9.51 4.88 13.69
C PRO A 234 8.45 5.77 14.36
N GLN A 235 8.63 7.09 14.37
CA GLN A 235 7.66 8.05 14.90
C GLN A 235 6.41 8.20 14.02
N TYR A 236 6.49 7.82 12.74
CA TYR A 236 5.33 7.81 11.85
C TYR A 236 4.71 6.42 11.78
N ILE A 237 3.41 6.37 11.47
CA ILE A 237 2.77 5.14 11.04
C ILE A 237 3.00 4.98 9.54
N TRP A 238 3.66 3.89 9.16
CA TRP A 238 3.97 3.61 7.75
C TRP A 238 3.01 2.63 7.14
N LEU A 239 2.39 3.06 6.03
CA LEU A 239 1.47 2.27 5.22
C LEU A 239 1.99 2.13 3.79
N SER A 240 1.50 1.11 3.08
CA SER A 240 1.74 0.95 1.64
C SER A 240 0.44 0.81 0.86
N SER A 241 0.37 1.53 -0.25
CA SER A 241 -0.73 1.44 -1.24
C SER A 241 -0.69 0.12 -2.03
N GLU A 242 0.44 -0.59 -2.01
CA GLU A 242 0.74 -1.83 -2.74
C GLU A 242 0.84 -1.70 -4.27
N GLY A 243 1.13 -0.49 -4.75
CA GLY A 243 1.48 -0.14 -6.13
C GLY A 243 1.06 1.30 -6.48
N ALA A 244 1.58 1.84 -7.59
CA ALA A 244 1.33 3.23 -8.01
C ALA A 244 -0.17 3.59 -8.07
N ASN A 245 -1.01 2.66 -8.53
CA ASN A 245 -2.47 2.83 -8.63
C ASN A 245 -3.24 2.33 -7.40
N GLY A 246 -2.52 2.03 -6.31
CA GLY A 246 -3.05 1.45 -5.09
C GLY A 246 -3.63 2.48 -4.11
N LEU A 247 -3.40 3.78 -4.33
CA LEU A 247 -3.99 4.87 -3.56
C LEU A 247 -5.41 5.11 -4.09
N LYS A 248 -6.41 4.56 -3.40
CA LYS A 248 -7.81 4.62 -3.82
C LYS A 248 -8.70 5.08 -2.67
N ILE A 249 -9.76 5.80 -3.02
CA ILE A 249 -10.71 6.37 -2.06
C ILE A 249 -11.32 5.31 -1.14
N GLU A 250 -11.59 4.10 -1.66
CA GLU A 250 -12.23 3.04 -0.88
C GLU A 250 -11.35 2.56 0.29
N LYS A 251 -10.03 2.75 0.19
CA LYS A 251 -9.06 2.39 1.24
C LYS A 251 -8.88 3.50 2.28
N CYS A 252 -9.32 4.73 1.99
CA CYS A 252 -8.93 5.91 2.77
C CYS A 252 -9.85 6.22 3.96
N SER A 253 -10.96 5.49 4.13
CA SER A 253 -11.84 5.69 5.29
C SER A 253 -11.15 5.57 6.67
N PRO A 254 -10.15 4.70 6.90
CA PRO A 254 -9.42 4.65 8.18
C PRO A 254 -8.50 5.86 8.43
N LEU A 255 -8.30 6.71 7.42
CA LEU A 255 -7.42 7.89 7.50
C LEU A 255 -8.18 9.18 7.89
N LEU A 256 -9.51 9.10 8.05
CA LEU A 256 -10.34 10.25 8.39
C LEU A 256 -9.86 10.93 9.67
N GLY A 257 -9.75 12.26 9.60
CA GLY A 257 -9.29 13.08 10.73
C GLY A 257 -7.79 13.04 11.02
N ARG A 258 -6.98 12.36 10.19
CA ARG A 258 -5.52 12.25 10.37
C ARG A 258 -4.76 13.12 9.37
N THR A 259 -3.54 13.51 9.73
CA THR A 259 -2.56 14.07 8.79
C THR A 259 -1.85 12.93 8.07
N VAL A 260 -1.90 12.94 6.74
CA VAL A 260 -1.35 11.88 5.90
C VAL A 260 -0.31 12.45 4.94
N TYR A 261 0.92 12.01 5.06
CA TYR A 261 1.98 12.29 4.13
C TYR A 261 2.02 11.26 3.00
N LEU A 262 2.09 11.73 1.76
CA LEU A 262 2.31 10.92 0.58
C LEU A 262 3.82 10.91 0.25
N LEU A 263 4.37 9.72 0.06
CA LEU A 263 5.77 9.51 -0.33
C LEU A 263 5.85 8.49 -1.49
N PRO A 264 5.53 8.92 -2.72
CA PRO A 264 5.72 8.11 -3.92
C PRO A 264 7.21 7.98 -4.28
N ASP A 265 7.50 7.18 -5.30
CA ASP A 265 8.83 7.09 -5.89
C ASP A 265 9.31 8.48 -6.36
N PHE A 266 10.63 8.69 -6.34
CA PHE A 266 11.30 9.96 -6.63
C PHE A 266 11.39 10.21 -8.14
N SER A 267 10.24 10.27 -8.79
CA SER A 267 10.08 10.86 -10.11
C SER A 267 9.02 11.95 -10.08
N GLU A 268 9.21 13.00 -10.87
CA GLU A 268 8.24 14.10 -10.99
C GLU A 268 6.85 13.61 -11.39
N GLN A 269 6.77 12.65 -12.32
CA GLN A 269 5.51 12.08 -12.78
C GLN A 269 4.78 11.36 -11.64
N CYS A 270 5.46 10.46 -10.91
CA CYS A 270 4.84 9.73 -9.79
C CYS A 270 4.36 10.69 -8.69
N ARG A 271 5.14 11.73 -8.39
CA ARG A 271 4.73 12.78 -7.43
C ARG A 271 3.48 13.51 -7.88
N ALA A 272 3.43 13.92 -9.15
CA ALA A 272 2.27 14.62 -9.70
C ALA A 272 1.01 13.73 -9.65
N ASP A 273 1.11 12.48 -10.08
CA ASP A 273 -0.01 11.53 -10.10
C ASP A 273 -0.56 11.29 -8.68
N TRP A 274 0.33 11.10 -7.69
CA TRP A 274 -0.07 10.90 -6.30
C TRP A 274 -0.65 12.16 -5.67
N TYR A 275 -0.11 13.34 -6.00
CA TYR A 275 -0.64 14.61 -5.53
C TYR A 275 -2.05 14.86 -6.06
N GLU A 276 -2.27 14.65 -7.36
CA GLU A 276 -3.60 14.75 -7.98
C GLU A 276 -4.57 13.76 -7.33
N LYS A 277 -4.12 12.51 -7.13
CA LYS A 277 -4.97 11.49 -6.50
C LYS A 277 -5.31 11.81 -5.05
N GLY A 278 -4.33 12.30 -4.29
CA GLY A 278 -4.55 12.78 -2.92
C GLY A 278 -5.55 13.94 -2.88
N HIS A 279 -5.46 14.87 -3.82
CA HIS A 279 -6.40 15.99 -3.93
C HIS A 279 -7.83 15.52 -4.23
N GLU A 280 -8.00 14.59 -5.18
CA GLU A 280 -9.30 13.97 -5.49
C GLU A 280 -9.93 13.32 -4.24
N ILE A 281 -9.14 12.56 -3.48
CA ILE A 281 -9.61 11.89 -2.26
C ILE A 281 -9.94 12.92 -1.17
N ALA A 282 -9.12 13.97 -1.00
CA ALA A 282 -9.36 15.05 -0.03
C ALA A 282 -10.70 15.74 -0.27
N GLN A 283 -11.08 15.96 -1.53
CA GLN A 283 -12.37 16.55 -1.89
C GLN A 283 -13.58 15.69 -1.48
N HIS A 284 -13.39 14.39 -1.27
CA HIS A 284 -14.49 13.47 -0.92
C HIS A 284 -14.50 13.07 0.56
N LEU A 285 -13.32 13.00 1.19
CA LEU A 285 -13.18 12.49 2.56
C LEU A 285 -12.64 13.53 3.56
N HIS A 286 -12.33 14.75 3.13
CA HIS A 286 -11.76 15.80 3.99
C HIS A 286 -10.48 15.36 4.74
N ILE A 287 -9.65 14.54 4.11
CA ILE A 287 -8.37 14.08 4.64
C ILE A 287 -7.29 15.15 4.33
N ASN A 288 -6.46 15.47 5.32
CA ASN A 288 -5.35 16.39 5.18
C ASN A 288 -4.12 15.66 4.59
N PHE A 289 -4.04 15.59 3.26
CA PHE A 289 -2.86 15.08 2.58
C PHE A 289 -1.77 16.14 2.49
N ARG A 290 -0.53 15.72 2.74
CA ARG A 290 0.70 16.52 2.66
C ARG A 290 1.79 15.76 1.92
N LEU A 291 2.84 16.45 1.52
CA LEU A 291 4.07 15.82 1.03
C LEU A 291 5.08 15.75 2.18
N LEU A 292 5.68 14.58 2.36
CA LEU A 292 6.83 14.48 3.26
C LEU A 292 8.06 14.99 2.51
N GLN A 293 8.79 15.94 3.10
CA GLN A 293 9.96 16.57 2.49
C GLN A 293 11.18 15.65 2.52
N ILE A 294 11.14 14.58 1.73
CA ILE A 294 12.22 13.61 1.56
C ILE A 294 12.51 13.42 0.08
N GLY A 295 13.79 13.46 -0.26
CA GLY A 295 14.27 13.28 -1.63
C GLY A 295 13.73 14.34 -2.59
N GLU A 296 13.32 15.53 -2.15
CA GLU A 296 12.73 16.58 -3.02
C GLU A 296 13.62 16.98 -4.20
N THR A 297 14.93 16.83 -4.06
CA THR A 297 15.93 17.11 -5.10
C THR A 297 16.27 15.90 -5.97
N ILE A 298 15.66 14.73 -5.70
CA ILE A 298 15.90 13.46 -6.40
C ILE A 298 14.80 13.24 -7.44
N ASN A 299 15.20 13.01 -8.69
CA ASN A 299 14.32 12.76 -9.83
C ASN A 299 14.87 11.66 -10.77
N ASP A 300 15.33 10.54 -10.20
CA ASP A 300 15.88 9.40 -10.92
C ASP A 300 14.97 8.16 -10.89
N GLY A 301 13.79 8.28 -10.26
CA GLY A 301 12.84 7.18 -10.07
C GLY A 301 13.23 6.19 -8.97
N SER A 302 14.24 6.49 -8.16
CA SER A 302 14.54 5.73 -6.94
C SER A 302 13.44 5.90 -5.90
N ASP A 303 13.45 5.05 -4.87
CA ASP A 303 12.49 5.11 -3.78
C ASP A 303 13.14 5.37 -2.41
N ILE A 304 12.33 5.56 -1.37
CA ILE A 304 12.82 5.76 0.00
C ILE A 304 13.70 4.61 0.50
N ALA A 305 13.44 3.37 0.03
CA ALA A 305 14.25 2.23 0.39
C ALA A 305 15.63 2.29 -0.26
N ASP A 306 15.73 2.74 -1.51
CA ASP A 306 17.02 2.99 -2.16
C ASP A 306 17.81 4.07 -1.43
N LEU A 307 17.17 5.15 -0.98
CA LEU A 307 17.82 6.21 -0.19
C LEU A 307 18.39 5.64 1.13
N ILE A 308 17.59 4.88 1.87
CA ILE A 308 18.00 4.25 3.14
C ILE A 308 19.15 3.27 2.92
N LEU A 309 19.03 2.38 1.93
CA LEU A 309 19.97 1.27 1.73
C LEU A 309 21.31 1.73 1.13
N ASN A 310 21.35 2.87 0.45
CA ASN A 310 22.58 3.44 -0.11
C ASN A 310 23.28 4.44 0.81
N ASP A 311 22.69 4.78 1.95
CA ASP A 311 23.29 5.65 2.97
C ASP A 311 23.79 4.82 4.16
N ALA A 312 25.12 4.69 4.25
CA ALA A 312 25.77 3.94 5.33
C ALA A 312 25.47 4.52 6.72
N GLN A 313 25.35 5.84 6.86
CA GLN A 313 25.06 6.47 8.15
C GLN A 313 23.64 6.16 8.59
N VAL A 314 22.68 6.17 7.67
CA VAL A 314 21.30 5.75 7.94
C VAL A 314 21.25 4.28 8.31
N CYS A 315 21.95 3.41 7.59
CA CYS A 315 22.01 1.98 7.92
C CYS A 315 22.61 1.72 9.31
N ASP A 316 23.76 2.35 9.61
CA ASP A 316 24.42 2.25 10.92
C ASP A 316 23.52 2.78 12.04
N ARG A 317 22.75 3.83 11.77
CA ARG A 317 21.78 4.38 12.71
C ARG A 317 20.66 3.39 13.02
N ILE A 318 20.09 2.75 12.01
CA ILE A 318 19.05 1.72 12.17
C ILE A 318 19.61 0.53 12.97
N GLN A 319 20.82 0.07 12.65
CA GLN A 319 21.51 -0.98 13.40
C GLN A 319 21.73 -0.58 14.87
N TYR A 320 22.22 0.63 15.12
CA TYR A 320 22.49 1.13 16.47
C TYR A 320 21.24 1.16 17.34
N ILE A 321 20.12 1.68 16.82
CA ILE A 321 18.85 1.72 17.55
C ILE A 321 18.38 0.30 17.85
N ASN A 322 18.50 -0.63 16.91
CA ASN A 322 18.01 -2.01 17.06
C ASN A 322 19.04 -2.99 17.63
N LYS A 323 20.16 -2.52 18.18
CA LYS A 323 21.13 -3.39 18.84
C LYS A 323 20.57 -3.92 20.17
N SER A 324 20.72 -5.23 20.40
CA SER A 324 20.44 -5.82 21.71
C SER A 324 21.30 -5.16 22.79
N ILE A 325 20.71 -4.97 23.97
CA ILE A 325 21.38 -4.37 25.12
C ILE A 325 21.54 -5.36 26.28
N ASP A 326 22.44 -5.04 27.20
CA ASP A 326 22.47 -5.64 28.52
C ASP A 326 21.32 -5.07 29.35
N VAL A 327 20.21 -5.81 29.40
CA VAL A 327 18.98 -5.38 30.07
C VAL A 327 19.20 -5.18 31.57
N ASP A 328 20.03 -6.00 32.21
CA ASP A 328 20.26 -5.92 33.66
C ASP A 328 21.10 -4.69 34.01
N TYR A 329 22.13 -4.40 33.20
CA TYR A 329 22.88 -3.15 33.30
C TYR A 329 21.96 -1.92 33.20
N PHE A 330 21.12 -1.85 32.17
CA PHE A 330 20.26 -0.68 31.97
C PHE A 330 19.11 -0.60 32.99
N LYS A 331 18.59 -1.75 33.46
CA LYS A 331 17.65 -1.80 34.59
C LYS A 331 18.29 -1.24 35.86
N ALA A 332 19.54 -1.56 36.15
CA ALA A 332 20.25 -1.05 37.33
C ALA A 332 20.48 0.48 37.28
N LEU A 333 20.54 1.08 36.08
CA LEU A 333 20.60 2.52 35.91
C LEU A 333 19.24 3.23 36.14
N CYS A 334 18.12 2.49 36.08
CA CYS A 334 16.80 3.05 36.31
C CYS A 334 16.62 3.37 37.80
N PRO A 335 16.31 4.62 38.18
CA PRO A 335 16.08 4.95 39.58
C PRO A 335 14.85 4.17 40.11
N PRO A 336 14.99 3.41 41.22
CA PRO A 336 13.89 2.61 41.73
C PRO A 336 12.70 3.48 42.13
N GLY A 337 11.50 3.07 41.71
CA GLY A 337 10.24 3.75 42.03
C GLY A 337 9.90 4.99 41.18
N ARG A 338 10.70 5.33 40.16
CA ARG A 338 10.34 6.43 39.23
C ARG A 338 9.34 5.99 38.15
N PRO A 339 8.39 6.87 37.76
CA PRO A 339 7.53 6.65 36.59
C PRO A 339 8.33 6.40 35.31
N ILE A 340 7.73 5.71 34.33
CA ILE A 340 8.39 5.37 33.06
C ILE A 340 8.79 6.64 32.29
N GLU A 341 7.99 7.69 32.38
CA GLU A 341 8.23 8.99 31.72
C GLU A 341 9.51 9.64 32.23
N ASP A 342 9.75 9.61 33.54
CA ASP A 342 10.98 10.11 34.16
C ASP A 342 12.20 9.29 33.73
N GLN A 343 12.04 7.98 33.64
CA GLN A 343 13.11 7.09 33.17
C GLN A 343 13.42 7.33 31.69
N PHE A 344 12.41 7.68 30.89
CA PHE A 344 12.59 8.07 29.49
C PHE A 344 13.38 9.35 29.37
N LEU A 345 13.02 10.39 30.12
CA LEU A 345 13.80 11.64 30.17
C LEU A 345 15.25 11.42 30.64
N PHE A 346 15.45 10.53 31.62
CA PHE A 346 16.79 10.14 32.04
C PHE A 346 17.59 9.52 30.89
N PHE A 347 17.02 8.55 30.17
CA PHE A 347 17.71 7.90 29.05
C PHE A 347 17.92 8.83 27.85
N ILE A 348 17.01 9.78 27.58
CA ILE A 348 17.25 10.83 26.58
C ILE A 348 18.54 11.58 26.92
N LYS A 349 18.69 12.02 28.18
CA LYS A 349 19.92 12.69 28.62
C LYS A 349 21.14 11.78 28.54
N TYR A 350 21.01 10.52 28.95
CA TYR A 350 22.09 9.52 28.89
C TYR A 350 22.59 9.30 27.45
N PHE A 351 21.67 9.23 26.50
CA PHE A 351 21.97 9.09 25.07
C PHE A 351 22.09 10.44 24.35
N LYS A 352 22.42 11.51 25.06
CA LYS A 352 22.73 12.84 24.49
C LYS A 352 21.64 13.42 23.57
N GLY A 353 20.38 13.24 23.95
CA GLY A 353 19.20 13.74 23.21
C GLY A 353 18.60 12.71 22.26
N ASP A 354 19.10 11.48 22.22
CA ASP A 354 18.59 10.44 21.33
C ASP A 354 17.34 9.76 21.90
N GLU A 355 16.18 10.32 21.57
CA GLU A 355 14.86 9.81 21.99
C GLU A 355 14.57 8.41 21.47
N ALA A 356 14.94 8.12 20.21
CA ALA A 356 14.69 6.81 19.60
C ALA A 356 15.47 5.69 20.31
N LYS A 357 16.72 5.96 20.69
CA LYS A 357 17.51 4.98 21.44
C LYS A 357 17.03 4.84 22.88
N ALA A 358 16.67 5.95 23.53
CA ALA A 358 16.08 5.93 24.87
C ALA A 358 14.80 5.08 24.92
N TYR A 359 13.90 5.30 23.95
CA TYR A 359 12.69 4.51 23.80
C TYR A 359 12.99 3.03 23.54
N ASP A 360 13.92 2.73 22.62
CA ASP A 360 14.29 1.34 22.35
C ASP A 360 14.85 0.65 23.59
N VAL A 361 15.71 1.31 24.37
CA VAL A 361 16.28 0.76 25.61
C VAL A 361 15.19 0.48 26.64
N LEU A 362 14.30 1.44 26.89
CA LEU A 362 13.17 1.20 27.80
C LEU A 362 12.25 0.10 27.32
N SER A 363 12.00 0.02 26.01
CA SER A 363 11.23 -1.08 25.45
C SER A 363 11.92 -2.42 25.73
N GLN A 364 13.25 -2.52 25.71
CA GLN A 364 13.98 -3.76 26.05
C GLN A 364 13.87 -4.10 27.54
N ILE A 365 13.89 -3.08 28.40
CA ILE A 365 13.77 -3.24 29.84
C ILE A 365 12.37 -3.76 30.23
N TYR A 366 11.34 -3.16 29.62
CA TYR A 366 9.92 -3.35 29.98
C TYR A 366 9.14 -4.26 29.04
N SER A 367 9.77 -4.75 27.97
CA SER A 367 9.23 -5.87 27.21
C SER A 367 9.08 -7.05 28.17
N SER A 368 7.85 -7.31 28.60
CA SER A 368 7.47 -8.60 29.15
C SER A 368 7.84 -9.67 28.13
N PRO A 369 8.31 -10.87 28.54
CA PRO A 369 8.48 -11.96 27.59
C PRO A 369 7.15 -12.17 26.86
N PRO A 370 7.15 -12.24 25.51
CA PRO A 370 5.91 -12.36 24.76
C PRO A 370 5.39 -13.78 24.97
N PHE A 371 4.22 -13.89 25.59
CA PHE A 371 3.33 -15.03 25.40
C PHE A 371 2.25 -14.63 24.40
#